data_AF-A0A9P7JS55-F1
#
_entry.id   AF-A0A9P7JS55-F1
#
_cell.length_a   1.000
_cell.length_b   1.000
_cell.length_c   1.000
_cell.angle_alpha   90.00
_cell.angle_beta   90.00
_cell.angle_gamma   90.00
#
_symmetry.space_group_name_H-M   'P 1'
#
loop_
_entity.id
_entity.type
_entity.pdbx_description
1 polymer ?
#
loop_
_entity_poly.entity_id
_entity_poly.type
_entity_poly.pdbx_seq_one_letter_code
_entity_poly.pdbx_strand_id
1 'polypeptide(L)'
;MGYFSRPKGPNPADEEIKKRRDAEAAAEQARKDAKAAKEQLAELNRSNEEKQEEARAARQAAEKAAADAQVQAHKEREAMAEAKCAADEARLQAEAAARTASEEARKQAAQAEEGHKRALAVQEQARRDAQAAQEHAKKLQEAADEEKKRATAAQEAANALKKVAEEQVKVANAAKEEAERKLKEGIQPVVTPTPKQVSDAKQLVQYCEDLFHIAIAGVAGGGKSSLINTFRSLLNKDIGAAATGVTETTLVMARYPHPNAEYHLVFYDFPGAGTPNVTGWQYFNEQGLYIFDSIIVLFDNRFTDVDIAILSNCRRFKIPTYIVRSKADQHIRNIMNDMGYDSDGDSNTFKRVHQAAQQQFIDQTRQSVKDNLEISNLPEQRVYIVSNKTMLNVSKAGVFDVLKQPNSIDEMQLLTDMIREVQNRRGRRD
;
A
#
# COMPACT_ATOMS: atom_id res chain seq x y z
N MET A 1 102.59 93.30 170.11
CA MET A 1 103.44 94.24 169.36
C MET A 1 102.50 95.18 168.62
N GLY A 2 102.70 96.50 168.59
CA GLY A 2 103.87 97.08 167.94
C GLY A 2 103.82 96.68 166.46
N TYR A 3 103.82 97.56 165.48
CA TYR A 3 103.96 99.00 165.45
C TYR A 3 103.02 99.45 164.32
N PHE A 4 102.41 100.63 164.46
CA PHE A 4 102.81 101.79 163.66
C PHE A 4 103.06 101.38 162.20
N SER A 5 102.35 101.92 161.24
CA SER A 5 102.42 103.34 161.01
C SER A 5 101.33 103.60 159.97
N ARG A 6 100.39 104.52 160.18
CA ARG A 6 100.64 105.95 160.04
C ARG A 6 101.61 106.28 158.89
N PRO A 7 101.49 107.44 158.27
CA PRO A 7 100.28 108.13 157.86
C PRO A 7 100.53 108.92 156.56
N LYS A 8 99.58 109.82 156.30
CA LYS A 8 99.77 111.17 155.76
C LYS A 8 100.32 111.29 154.34
N GLY A 9 99.35 111.64 153.51
CA GLY A 9 99.34 112.91 152.80
C GLY A 9 100.06 112.86 151.46
N PRO A 10 99.49 113.48 150.41
CA PRO A 10 99.04 114.86 150.49
C PRO A 10 97.62 115.13 149.92
N ASN A 11 97.13 116.34 150.25
CA ASN A 11 96.33 117.28 149.43
C ASN A 11 96.53 117.07 147.90
N PRO A 12 95.63 117.36 146.93
CA PRO A 12 94.38 118.14 146.95
C PRO A 12 93.22 117.57 146.07
N ALA A 13 92.03 118.13 146.28
CA ALA A 13 90.73 117.78 145.71
C ALA A 13 90.50 118.00 144.18
N ASP A 14 91.53 118.02 143.32
CA ASP A 14 91.38 118.28 141.86
C ASP A 14 91.47 117.04 140.93
N GLU A 15 92.04 115.90 141.37
CA GLU A 15 91.87 114.61 140.65
C GLU A 15 90.55 113.91 141.02
N GLU A 16 89.86 114.40 142.06
CA GLU A 16 88.54 113.99 142.54
C GLU A 16 87.40 114.15 141.50
N ILE A 17 87.62 114.77 140.34
CA ILE A 17 86.51 115.01 139.39
C ILE A 17 86.79 114.50 137.97
N LYS A 18 88.04 114.54 137.48
CA LYS A 18 88.36 114.20 136.07
C LYS A 18 88.45 112.70 135.81
N LYS A 19 89.21 111.93 136.61
CA LYS A 19 89.28 110.46 136.48
C LYS A 19 87.96 109.77 136.78
N ARG A 20 87.17 110.30 137.72
CA ARG A 20 85.81 109.79 137.99
C ARG A 20 84.84 110.12 136.85
N ARG A 21 84.85 111.34 136.29
CA ARG A 21 84.03 111.66 135.09
C ARG A 21 84.46 110.88 133.84
N ASP A 22 85.75 110.71 133.61
CA ASP A 22 86.25 109.99 132.44
C ASP A 22 85.99 108.47 132.57
N ALA A 23 86.11 107.91 133.78
CA ALA A 23 85.76 106.51 134.04
C ALA A 23 84.24 106.27 134.03
N GLU A 24 83.44 107.23 134.50
CA GLU A 24 81.97 107.14 134.53
C GLU A 24 81.38 107.37 133.13
N ALA A 25 81.94 108.27 132.32
CA ALA A 25 81.59 108.43 130.91
C ALA A 25 82.01 107.22 130.06
N ALA A 26 83.19 106.63 130.32
CA ALA A 26 83.60 105.39 129.65
C ALA A 26 82.72 104.19 130.06
N ALA A 27 82.29 104.11 131.32
CA ALA A 27 81.37 103.07 131.79
C ALA A 27 79.94 103.25 131.26
N GLU A 28 79.47 104.49 131.10
CA GLU A 28 78.17 104.79 130.51
C GLU A 28 78.16 104.49 129.00
N GLN A 29 79.24 104.82 128.29
CA GLN A 29 79.41 104.47 126.88
C GLN A 29 79.46 102.95 126.69
N ALA A 30 80.26 102.24 127.50
CA ALA A 30 80.31 100.78 127.46
C ALA A 30 78.96 100.11 127.79
N ARG A 31 78.13 100.71 128.66
CA ARG A 31 76.76 100.24 128.94
C ARG A 31 75.80 100.51 127.78
N LYS A 32 75.93 101.66 127.10
CA LYS A 32 75.13 101.97 125.89
C LYS A 32 75.50 101.01 124.76
N ASP A 33 76.78 100.76 124.54
CA ASP A 33 77.27 99.83 123.51
C ASP A 33 76.87 98.38 123.84
N ALA A 34 76.96 97.96 125.10
CA ALA A 34 76.50 96.63 125.53
C ALA A 34 74.97 96.44 125.41
N LYS A 35 74.19 97.50 125.62
CA LYS A 35 72.73 97.47 125.46
C LYS A 35 72.34 97.41 123.98
N ALA A 36 72.99 98.21 123.13
CA ALA A 36 72.81 98.18 121.68
C ALA A 36 73.18 96.80 121.08
N ALA A 37 74.29 96.21 121.53
CA ALA A 37 74.70 94.88 121.11
C ALA A 37 73.71 93.78 121.54
N LYS A 38 73.13 93.88 122.74
CA LYS A 38 72.08 92.94 123.20
C LYS A 38 70.79 93.06 122.40
N GLU A 39 70.38 94.27 122.05
CA GLU A 39 69.17 94.50 121.23
C GLU A 39 69.38 93.96 119.80
N GLN A 40 70.54 94.20 119.18
CA GLN A 40 70.86 93.63 117.86
C GLN A 40 70.89 92.09 117.87
N LEU A 41 71.43 91.47 118.92
CA LEU A 41 71.48 90.01 119.03
C LEU A 41 70.07 89.39 119.20
N ALA A 42 69.19 90.06 119.95
CA ALA A 42 67.82 89.61 120.14
C ALA A 42 66.98 89.74 118.86
N GLU A 43 67.19 90.80 118.09
CA GLU A 43 66.52 91.02 116.80
C GLU A 43 66.98 90.00 115.75
N LEU A 44 68.28 89.69 115.72
CA LEU A 44 68.85 88.67 114.84
C LEU A 44 68.32 87.25 115.16
N ASN A 45 68.19 86.92 116.45
CA ASN A 45 67.65 85.62 116.87
C ASN A 45 66.17 85.48 116.51
N ARG A 46 65.37 86.53 116.68
CA ARG A 46 63.94 86.52 116.33
C ARG A 46 63.75 86.35 114.82
N SER A 47 64.54 87.04 113.99
CA SER A 47 64.52 86.87 112.53
C SER A 47 64.98 85.47 112.09
N ASN A 48 65.93 84.85 112.80
CA ASN A 48 66.38 83.49 112.50
C ASN A 48 65.35 82.43 112.90
N GLU A 49 64.63 82.61 114.00
CA GLU A 49 63.54 81.72 114.42
C GLU A 49 62.37 81.76 113.44
N GLU A 50 61.94 82.95 113.02
CA GLU A 50 60.89 83.14 112.00
C GLU A 50 61.27 82.46 110.67
N LYS A 51 62.51 82.64 110.19
CA LYS A 51 63.01 81.96 108.97
C LYS A 51 63.09 80.44 109.13
N GLN A 52 63.41 79.93 110.32
CA GLN A 52 63.43 78.48 110.57
C GLN A 52 62.02 77.88 110.60
N GLU A 53 61.04 78.57 111.19
CA GLU A 53 59.65 78.12 111.17
C GLU A 53 59.07 78.14 109.75
N GLU A 54 59.32 79.21 108.99
CA GLU A 54 58.86 79.33 107.61
C GLU A 54 59.47 78.23 106.72
N ALA A 55 60.77 77.94 106.89
CA ALA A 55 61.44 76.84 106.18
C ALA A 55 60.91 75.45 106.56
N ARG A 56 60.52 75.23 107.84
CA ARG A 56 59.90 73.97 108.29
C ARG A 56 58.49 73.81 107.72
N ALA A 57 57.68 74.86 107.77
CA ALA A 57 56.34 74.87 107.19
C ALA A 57 56.38 74.61 105.67
N ALA A 58 57.31 75.24 104.95
CA ALA A 58 57.52 75.00 103.52
C ALA A 58 57.93 73.55 103.21
N ARG A 59 58.82 72.94 104.01
CA ARG A 59 59.22 71.53 103.84
C ARG A 59 58.06 70.56 104.10
N GLN A 60 57.28 70.78 105.16
CA GLN A 60 56.12 69.93 105.46
C GLN A 60 55.02 70.04 104.39
N ALA A 61 54.79 71.26 103.86
CA ALA A 61 53.87 71.45 102.74
C ALA A 61 54.35 70.73 101.47
N ALA A 62 55.64 70.81 101.16
CA ALA A 62 56.23 70.13 100.02
C ALA A 62 56.20 68.59 100.15
N GLU A 63 56.48 68.05 101.33
CA GLU A 63 56.38 66.60 101.60
C GLU A 63 54.96 66.09 101.46
N LYS A 64 53.96 66.82 101.98
CA LYS A 64 52.55 66.44 101.84
C LYS A 64 52.09 66.50 100.37
N ALA A 65 52.46 67.55 99.65
CA ALA A 65 52.15 67.67 98.22
C ALA A 65 52.80 66.55 97.38
N ALA A 66 54.03 66.15 97.71
CA ALA A 66 54.72 65.04 97.05
C ALA A 66 54.05 63.69 97.35
N ALA A 67 53.61 63.45 98.59
CA ALA A 67 52.89 62.24 98.97
C ALA A 67 51.52 62.14 98.27
N ASP A 68 50.76 63.24 98.24
CA ASP A 68 49.47 63.30 97.56
C ASP A 68 49.61 63.06 96.04
N ALA A 69 50.65 63.64 95.42
CA ALA A 69 50.97 63.40 94.01
C ALA A 69 51.36 61.93 93.71
N GLN A 70 52.09 61.27 94.62
CA GLN A 70 52.43 59.86 94.47
C GLN A 70 51.21 58.94 94.59
N VAL A 71 50.31 59.20 95.54
CA VAL A 71 49.06 58.44 95.70
C VAL A 71 48.17 58.62 94.47
N GLN A 72 48.09 59.84 93.94
CA GLN A 72 47.30 60.12 92.73
C GLN A 72 47.87 59.40 91.51
N ALA A 73 49.19 59.45 91.31
CA ALA A 73 49.86 58.75 90.22
C ALA A 73 49.70 57.21 90.32
N HIS A 74 49.70 56.65 91.54
CA HIS A 74 49.47 55.21 91.75
C HIS A 74 48.04 54.81 91.37
N LYS A 75 47.03 55.57 91.83
CA LYS A 75 45.62 55.33 91.50
C LYS A 75 45.36 55.42 89.99
N GLU A 76 45.94 56.40 89.32
CA GLU A 76 45.81 56.54 87.86
C GLU A 76 46.46 55.39 87.11
N ARG A 77 47.61 54.90 87.60
CA ARG A 77 48.32 53.75 87.01
C ARG A 77 47.56 52.43 87.21
N GLU A 78 46.94 52.22 88.37
CA GLU A 78 46.08 51.06 88.65
C GLU A 78 44.83 51.10 87.77
N ALA A 79 44.13 52.25 87.69
CA ALA A 79 42.97 52.41 86.83
C ALA A 79 43.30 52.17 85.35
N MET A 80 44.48 52.64 84.89
CA MET A 80 44.93 52.39 83.53
C MET A 80 45.28 50.91 83.27
N ALA A 81 45.82 50.21 84.26
CA ALA A 81 46.13 48.78 84.17
C ALA A 81 44.85 47.93 84.14
N GLU A 82 43.87 48.25 84.99
CA GLU A 82 42.55 47.59 85.00
C GLU A 82 41.81 47.81 83.68
N ALA A 83 41.78 49.05 83.16
CA ALA A 83 41.17 49.37 81.88
C ALA A 83 41.84 48.61 80.71
N LYS A 84 43.17 48.45 80.75
CA LYS A 84 43.91 47.68 79.75
C LYS A 84 43.58 46.19 79.81
N CYS A 85 43.53 45.61 81.02
CA CYS A 85 43.18 44.19 81.21
C CYS A 85 41.76 43.91 80.71
N ALA A 86 40.79 44.76 81.05
CA ALA A 86 39.41 44.66 80.58
C ALA A 86 39.29 44.79 79.05
N ALA A 87 40.08 45.69 78.43
CA ALA A 87 40.09 45.84 76.98
C ALA A 87 40.70 44.62 76.27
N ASP A 88 41.78 44.04 76.80
CA ASP A 88 42.40 42.82 76.26
C ASP A 88 41.47 41.60 76.40
N GLU A 89 40.75 41.47 77.53
CA GLU A 89 39.75 40.41 77.74
C GLU A 89 38.56 40.56 76.78
N ALA A 90 38.03 41.78 76.62
CA ALA A 90 36.96 42.05 75.66
C ALA A 90 37.39 41.76 74.21
N ARG A 91 38.63 42.07 73.83
CA ARG A 91 39.18 41.72 72.52
C ARG A 91 39.25 40.21 72.31
N LEU A 92 39.75 39.47 73.30
CA LEU A 92 39.85 38.01 73.21
C LEU A 92 38.47 37.35 73.10
N GLN A 93 37.47 37.85 73.84
CA GLN A 93 36.09 37.38 73.74
C GLN A 93 35.49 37.68 72.36
N ALA A 94 35.73 38.88 71.82
CA ALA A 94 35.28 39.25 70.48
C ALA A 94 35.94 38.40 69.38
N GLU A 95 37.24 38.12 69.49
CA GLU A 95 37.97 37.25 68.56
C GLU A 95 37.47 35.80 68.63
N ALA A 96 37.20 35.28 69.83
CA ALA A 96 36.65 33.93 70.00
C ALA A 96 35.24 33.82 69.39
N ALA A 97 34.37 34.79 69.66
CA ALA A 97 33.02 34.85 69.09
C ALA A 97 33.04 35.00 67.56
N ALA A 98 33.97 35.78 67.01
CA ALA A 98 34.15 35.93 65.57
C ALA A 98 34.63 34.62 64.91
N ARG A 99 35.52 33.87 65.56
CA ARG A 99 35.97 32.55 65.06
C ARG A 99 34.85 31.53 65.06
N THR A 100 34.07 31.42 66.14
CA THR A 100 32.94 30.47 66.20
C THR A 100 31.87 30.82 65.16
N ALA A 101 31.52 32.11 65.03
CA ALA A 101 30.57 32.56 64.01
C ALA A 101 31.08 32.30 62.58
N SER A 102 32.38 32.49 62.32
CA SER A 102 32.99 32.20 61.02
C SER A 102 32.99 30.70 60.69
N GLU A 103 33.28 29.84 61.67
CA GLU A 103 33.24 28.39 61.49
C GLU A 103 31.81 27.86 61.26
N GLU A 104 30.83 28.38 61.99
CA GLU A 104 29.42 28.04 61.81
C GLU A 104 28.91 28.50 60.43
N ALA A 105 29.23 29.73 60.01
CA ALA A 105 28.89 30.23 58.69
C ALA A 105 29.52 29.38 57.58
N ARG A 106 30.77 28.93 57.76
CA ARG A 106 31.46 28.05 56.80
C ARG A 106 30.80 26.67 56.69
N LYS A 107 30.36 26.09 57.81
CA LYS A 107 29.62 24.81 57.82
C LYS A 107 28.25 24.93 57.15
N GLN A 108 27.52 26.01 57.42
CA GLN A 108 26.23 26.27 56.79
C GLN A 108 26.37 26.51 55.28
N ALA A 109 27.39 27.25 54.86
CA ALA A 109 27.68 27.48 53.44
C ALA A 109 28.03 26.16 52.72
N ALA A 110 28.84 25.29 53.33
CA ALA A 110 29.17 23.98 52.75
C ALA A 110 27.94 23.06 52.63
N GLN A 111 27.06 23.03 53.65
CA GLN A 111 25.81 22.28 53.60
C GLN A 111 24.84 22.83 52.54
N ALA A 112 24.76 24.14 52.39
CA ALA A 112 23.95 24.78 51.35
C ALA A 112 24.49 24.49 49.94
N GLU A 113 25.81 24.52 49.75
CA GLU A 113 26.45 24.20 48.46
C GLU A 113 26.25 22.71 48.09
N GLU A 114 26.39 21.80 49.06
CA GLU A 114 26.13 20.37 48.85
C GLU A 114 24.65 20.10 48.56
N GLY A 115 23.75 20.76 49.29
CA GLY A 115 22.30 20.72 49.03
C GLY A 115 21.95 21.23 47.63
N HIS A 116 22.58 22.32 47.19
CA HIS A 116 22.40 22.88 45.85
C HIS A 116 22.91 21.93 44.75
N LYS A 117 24.10 21.32 44.93
CA LYS A 117 24.63 20.31 44.01
C LYS A 117 23.73 19.08 43.90
N ARG A 118 23.19 18.58 45.03
CA ARG A 118 22.24 17.46 45.03
C ARG A 118 20.92 17.84 44.34
N ALA A 119 20.40 19.04 44.57
CA ALA A 119 19.19 19.53 43.91
C ALA A 119 19.37 19.67 42.38
N LEU A 120 20.51 20.20 41.93
CA LEU A 120 20.85 20.28 40.51
C LEU A 120 20.97 18.89 39.86
N ALA A 121 21.60 17.92 40.53
CA ALA A 121 21.72 16.55 40.02
C ALA A 121 20.34 15.87 39.88
N VAL A 122 19.45 16.05 40.87
CA VAL A 122 18.06 15.55 40.80
C VAL A 122 17.27 16.22 39.69
N GLN A 123 17.43 17.54 39.52
CA GLN A 123 16.78 18.28 38.43
C GLN A 123 17.29 17.85 37.05
N GLU A 124 18.60 17.61 36.90
CA GLU A 124 19.18 17.15 35.65
C GLU A 124 18.73 15.72 35.31
N GLN A 125 18.69 14.83 36.31
CA GLN A 125 18.19 13.47 36.14
C GLN A 125 16.70 13.47 35.75
N ALA A 126 15.87 14.25 36.46
CA ALA A 126 14.46 14.40 36.13
C ALA A 126 14.24 14.97 34.72
N ARG A 127 15.11 15.89 34.27
CA ARG A 127 15.08 16.41 32.89
C ARG A 127 15.41 15.32 31.87
N ARG A 128 16.43 14.49 32.12
CA ARG A 128 16.80 13.37 31.23
C ARG A 128 15.69 12.34 31.15
N ASP A 129 15.09 11.98 32.29
CA ASP A 129 13.98 11.02 32.36
C ASP A 129 12.72 11.57 31.67
N ALA A 130 12.43 12.87 31.83
CA ALA A 130 11.34 13.53 31.11
C ALA A 130 11.57 13.58 29.59
N GLN A 131 12.81 13.82 29.14
CA GLN A 131 13.18 13.78 27.73
C GLN A 131 13.07 12.36 27.15
N ALA A 132 13.57 11.34 27.87
CA ALA A 132 13.44 9.94 27.46
C ALA A 132 11.97 9.49 27.40
N ALA A 133 11.14 9.91 28.36
CA ALA A 133 9.71 9.65 28.35
C ALA A 133 8.99 10.34 27.17
N GLN A 134 9.35 11.58 26.85
CA GLN A 134 8.83 12.29 25.67
C GLN A 134 9.23 11.62 24.36
N GLU A 135 10.49 11.22 24.20
CA GLU A 135 10.94 10.48 23.01
C GLU A 135 10.26 9.13 22.86
N HIS A 136 10.08 8.40 23.98
CA HIS A 136 9.38 7.11 23.97
C HIS A 136 7.90 7.28 23.63
N ALA A 137 7.23 8.30 24.19
CA ALA A 137 5.85 8.63 23.86
C ALA A 137 5.69 9.04 22.39
N LYS A 138 6.64 9.81 21.83
CA LYS A 138 6.64 10.19 20.42
C LYS A 138 6.84 8.98 19.50
N LYS A 139 7.77 8.08 19.82
CA LYS A 139 7.96 6.82 19.06
C LYS A 139 6.73 5.92 19.10
N LEU A 140 6.04 5.84 20.23
CA LEU A 140 4.77 5.11 20.35
C LEU A 140 3.65 5.75 19.52
N GLN A 141 3.56 7.09 19.50
CA GLN A 141 2.61 7.79 18.63
C GLN A 141 2.91 7.58 17.15
N GLU A 142 4.18 7.71 16.74
CA GLU A 142 4.59 7.48 15.35
C GLU A 142 4.30 6.04 14.91
N ALA A 143 4.58 5.04 15.76
CA ALA A 143 4.25 3.64 15.48
C ALA A 143 2.72 3.41 15.37
N ALA A 144 1.93 4.00 16.27
CA ALA A 144 0.47 3.90 16.24
C ALA A 144 -0.15 4.60 15.01
N ASP A 145 0.40 5.75 14.60
CA ASP A 145 -0.04 6.48 13.41
C ASP A 145 0.35 5.76 12.11
N GLU A 146 1.53 5.11 12.08
CA GLU A 146 1.95 4.29 10.96
C GLU A 146 1.08 3.02 10.83
N GLU A 147 0.76 2.37 11.95
CA GLU A 147 -0.15 1.22 11.98
C GLU A 147 -1.58 1.60 11.52
N LYS A 148 -2.10 2.76 11.97
CA LYS A 148 -3.38 3.30 11.48
C LYS A 148 -3.35 3.57 9.98
N LYS A 149 -2.28 4.18 9.44
CA LYS A 149 -2.12 4.42 8.00
C LYS A 149 -2.06 3.11 7.19
N ARG A 150 -1.37 2.09 7.72
CA ARG A 150 -1.34 0.75 7.11
C ARG A 150 -2.71 0.09 7.13
N ALA A 151 -3.47 0.23 8.21
CA ALA A 151 -4.83 -0.29 8.31
C ALA A 151 -5.80 0.40 7.34
N THR A 152 -5.75 1.73 7.22
CA THR A 152 -6.59 2.46 6.25
C THR A 152 -6.23 2.12 4.81
N ALA A 153 -4.94 2.03 4.48
CA ALA A 153 -4.49 1.64 3.15
C ALA A 153 -4.90 0.20 2.79
N ALA A 154 -4.85 -0.74 3.75
CA ALA A 154 -5.33 -2.11 3.56
C ALA A 154 -6.86 -2.15 3.33
N GLN A 155 -7.62 -1.36 4.08
CA GLN A 155 -9.08 -1.25 3.92
C GLN A 155 -9.45 -0.66 2.54
N GLU A 156 -8.74 0.37 2.08
CA GLU A 156 -8.93 0.98 0.77
C GLU A 156 -8.58 0.03 -0.37
N ALA A 157 -7.47 -0.72 -0.26
CA ALA A 157 -7.09 -1.75 -1.22
C ALA A 157 -8.14 -2.89 -1.30
N ALA A 158 -8.66 -3.35 -0.15
CA ALA A 158 -9.72 -4.35 -0.11
C ALA A 158 -11.03 -3.84 -0.74
N ASN A 159 -11.39 -2.58 -0.47
CA ASN A 159 -12.57 -1.95 -1.07
C ASN A 159 -12.42 -1.73 -2.58
N ALA A 160 -11.22 -1.38 -3.07
CA ALA A 160 -10.93 -1.25 -4.49
C ALA A 160 -11.05 -2.60 -5.21
N LEU A 161 -10.49 -3.67 -4.63
CA LEU A 161 -10.62 -5.04 -5.16
C LEU A 161 -12.09 -5.49 -5.20
N LYS A 162 -12.86 -5.20 -4.16
CA LYS A 162 -14.29 -5.51 -4.11
C LYS A 162 -15.09 -4.78 -5.20
N LYS A 163 -14.82 -3.48 -5.43
CA LYS A 163 -15.45 -2.72 -6.52
C LYS A 163 -15.12 -3.30 -7.90
N VAL A 164 -13.86 -3.66 -8.15
CA VAL A 164 -13.46 -4.29 -9.42
C VAL A 164 -14.18 -5.62 -9.62
N ALA A 165 -14.31 -6.44 -8.58
CA ALA A 165 -15.04 -7.71 -8.65
C ALA A 165 -16.55 -7.49 -8.88
N GLU A 166 -17.17 -6.52 -8.21
CA GLU A 166 -18.59 -6.17 -8.42
C GLU A 166 -18.85 -5.62 -9.83
N GLU A 167 -17.95 -4.79 -10.38
CA GLU A 167 -18.02 -4.30 -11.76
C GLU A 167 -17.93 -5.47 -12.76
N GLN A 168 -16.99 -6.41 -12.55
CA GLN A 168 -16.86 -7.60 -13.39
C GLN A 168 -18.09 -8.50 -13.33
N VAL A 169 -18.70 -8.67 -12.15
CA VAL A 169 -19.96 -9.42 -12.00
C VAL A 169 -21.11 -8.72 -12.70
N LYS A 170 -21.21 -7.38 -12.62
CA LYS A 170 -22.22 -6.62 -13.37
C LYS A 170 -22.03 -6.74 -14.88
N VAL A 171 -20.79 -6.67 -15.38
CA VAL A 171 -20.47 -6.86 -16.79
C VAL A 171 -20.81 -8.28 -17.24
N ALA A 172 -20.47 -9.29 -16.44
CA ALA A 172 -20.80 -10.69 -16.73
C ALA A 172 -22.32 -10.95 -16.74
N ASN A 173 -23.05 -10.36 -15.78
CA ASN A 173 -24.51 -10.47 -15.71
C ASN A 173 -25.19 -9.71 -16.86
N ALA A 174 -24.72 -8.51 -17.20
CA ALA A 174 -25.22 -7.76 -18.35
C ALA A 174 -24.95 -8.50 -19.67
N ALA A 175 -23.77 -9.10 -19.84
CA ALA A 175 -23.45 -9.93 -21.00
C ALA A 175 -24.34 -11.19 -21.07
N LYS A 176 -24.65 -11.80 -19.92
CA LYS A 176 -25.56 -12.94 -19.82
C LYS A 176 -27.00 -12.54 -20.17
N GLU A 177 -27.52 -11.44 -19.61
CA GLU A 177 -28.86 -10.92 -19.91
C GLU A 177 -28.98 -10.47 -21.37
N GLU A 178 -27.93 -9.86 -21.94
CA GLU A 178 -27.90 -9.49 -23.35
C GLU A 178 -27.87 -10.74 -24.25
N ALA A 179 -27.14 -11.78 -23.88
CA ALA A 179 -27.14 -13.07 -24.58
C ALA A 179 -28.52 -13.76 -24.50
N GLU A 180 -29.17 -13.74 -23.33
CA GLU A 180 -30.53 -14.27 -23.14
C GLU A 180 -31.57 -13.45 -23.92
N ARG A 181 -31.42 -12.12 -23.99
CA ARG A 181 -32.30 -11.25 -24.78
C ARG A 181 -32.12 -11.49 -26.28
N LYS A 182 -30.89 -11.63 -26.77
CA LYS A 182 -30.58 -11.99 -28.17
C LYS A 182 -31.10 -13.38 -28.53
N LEU A 183 -31.04 -14.34 -27.60
CA LEU A 183 -31.63 -15.66 -27.76
C LEU A 183 -33.17 -15.58 -27.86
N LYS A 184 -33.81 -14.71 -27.07
CA LYS A 184 -35.25 -14.46 -27.09
C LYS A 184 -35.72 -13.67 -28.33
N GLU A 185 -34.84 -12.84 -28.89
CA GLU A 185 -35.01 -12.10 -30.15
C GLU A 185 -34.66 -12.95 -31.40
N GLY A 186 -34.29 -14.23 -31.23
CA GLY A 186 -34.00 -15.15 -32.33
C GLY A 186 -32.64 -14.95 -33.01
N ILE A 187 -31.78 -14.08 -32.48
CA ILE A 187 -30.41 -13.89 -32.96
C ILE A 187 -29.54 -15.00 -32.36
N GLN A 188 -29.37 -16.06 -33.15
CA GLN A 188 -28.65 -17.27 -32.75
C GLN A 188 -27.16 -16.95 -32.46
N PRO A 189 -26.61 -17.34 -31.29
CA PRO A 189 -25.23 -17.01 -30.94
C PRO A 189 -24.26 -17.63 -31.94
N VAL A 190 -23.35 -16.77 -32.41
CA VAL A 190 -22.28 -17.08 -33.35
C VAL A 190 -21.22 -17.91 -32.62
N VAL A 191 -21.47 -19.20 -32.36
CA VAL A 191 -20.48 -20.12 -31.79
C VAL A 191 -19.49 -20.45 -32.89
N THR A 192 -18.26 -19.95 -32.78
CA THR A 192 -17.16 -20.34 -33.66
C THR A 192 -16.33 -21.38 -32.89
N PRO A 193 -16.12 -22.59 -33.43
CA PRO A 193 -15.36 -23.64 -32.76
C PRO A 193 -13.92 -23.19 -32.51
N THR A 194 -13.39 -23.54 -31.34
CA THR A 194 -12.00 -23.28 -30.97
C THR A 194 -11.04 -24.15 -31.79
N PRO A 195 -9.78 -23.75 -31.99
CA PRO A 195 -8.81 -24.56 -32.73
C PRO A 195 -8.63 -25.98 -32.18
N LYS A 196 -8.75 -26.14 -30.85
CA LYS A 196 -8.72 -27.46 -30.19
C LYS A 196 -9.90 -28.32 -30.63
N GLN A 197 -11.11 -27.79 -30.61
CA GLN A 197 -12.30 -28.51 -31.08
C GLN A 197 -12.18 -28.91 -32.56
N VAL A 198 -11.59 -28.05 -33.40
CA VAL A 198 -11.33 -28.39 -34.81
C VAL A 198 -10.37 -29.57 -34.94
N SER A 199 -9.29 -29.59 -34.15
CA SER A 199 -8.34 -30.71 -34.14
C SER A 199 -9.01 -32.00 -33.66
N ASP A 200 -9.74 -31.95 -32.55
CA ASP A 200 -10.43 -33.10 -31.97
C ASP A 200 -11.47 -33.66 -32.94
N ALA A 201 -12.24 -32.79 -33.62
CA ALA A 201 -13.20 -33.18 -34.64
C ALA A 201 -12.52 -33.82 -35.86
N LYS A 202 -11.40 -33.26 -36.35
CA LYS A 202 -10.61 -33.86 -37.43
C LYS A 202 -10.09 -35.25 -37.08
N GLN A 203 -9.64 -35.45 -35.84
CA GLN A 203 -9.20 -36.76 -35.36
C GLN A 203 -10.36 -37.77 -35.32
N LEU A 204 -11.52 -37.35 -34.81
CA LEU A 204 -12.72 -38.19 -34.73
C LEU A 204 -13.16 -38.69 -36.10
N VAL A 205 -13.13 -37.83 -37.13
CA VAL A 205 -13.55 -38.19 -38.50
C VAL A 205 -12.44 -38.81 -39.34
N GLN A 206 -11.25 -39.02 -38.75
CA GLN A 206 -10.06 -39.51 -39.42
C GLN A 206 -9.74 -38.69 -40.69
N TYR A 207 -9.77 -37.36 -40.55
CA TYR A 207 -9.52 -36.42 -41.65
C TYR A 207 -8.08 -36.59 -42.16
N CYS A 208 -7.94 -36.78 -43.47
CA CYS A 208 -6.64 -36.86 -44.15
C CYS A 208 -6.54 -35.69 -45.12
N GLU A 209 -5.48 -34.89 -45.05
CA GLU A 209 -5.38 -33.67 -45.86
C GLU A 209 -5.39 -33.97 -47.37
N ASP A 210 -4.82 -35.10 -47.80
CA ASP A 210 -4.75 -35.53 -49.20
C ASP A 210 -6.08 -36.00 -49.81
N LEU A 211 -7.13 -36.08 -48.98
CA LEU A 211 -8.47 -36.49 -49.40
C LEU A 211 -9.41 -35.29 -49.36
N PHE A 212 -10.44 -35.34 -50.20
CA PHE A 212 -11.52 -34.36 -50.21
C PHE A 212 -12.75 -34.95 -49.50
N HIS A 213 -13.14 -34.29 -48.42
CA HIS A 213 -14.13 -34.79 -47.46
C HIS A 213 -15.48 -34.13 -47.69
N ILE A 214 -16.47 -34.94 -48.08
CA ILE A 214 -17.83 -34.49 -48.39
C ILE A 214 -18.79 -35.00 -47.33
N ALA A 215 -19.43 -34.08 -46.62
CA ALA A 215 -20.49 -34.42 -45.67
C ALA A 215 -21.84 -34.49 -46.39
N ILE A 216 -22.67 -35.49 -46.08
CA ILE A 216 -24.07 -35.51 -46.49
C ILE A 216 -24.95 -35.30 -45.26
N ALA A 217 -25.61 -34.15 -45.23
CA ALA A 217 -26.46 -33.71 -44.13
C ALA A 217 -27.91 -33.50 -44.61
N GLY A 218 -28.86 -33.58 -43.68
CA GLY A 218 -30.28 -33.41 -43.97
C GLY A 218 -31.16 -34.31 -43.12
N VAL A 219 -32.47 -34.15 -43.26
CA VAL A 219 -33.47 -34.86 -42.45
C VAL A 219 -33.36 -36.40 -42.55
N ALA A 220 -33.79 -37.08 -41.49
CA ALA A 220 -33.89 -38.54 -41.47
C ALA A 220 -34.83 -39.03 -42.59
N GLY A 221 -34.53 -40.19 -43.20
CA GLY A 221 -35.34 -40.74 -44.29
C GLY A 221 -35.17 -40.04 -45.65
N GLY A 222 -34.37 -38.97 -45.74
CA GLY A 222 -34.12 -38.22 -46.98
C GLY A 222 -33.31 -38.95 -48.06
N GLY A 223 -32.78 -40.14 -47.76
CA GLY A 223 -32.04 -40.97 -48.71
C GLY A 223 -30.53 -40.74 -48.74
N LYS A 224 -29.94 -40.16 -47.68
CA LYS A 224 -28.50 -39.84 -47.56
C LYS A 224 -27.61 -41.05 -47.83
N SER A 225 -27.82 -42.13 -47.09
CA SER A 225 -27.06 -43.39 -47.23
C SER A 225 -27.23 -44.01 -48.63
N SER A 226 -28.41 -43.90 -49.23
CA SER A 226 -28.62 -44.35 -50.63
C SER A 226 -27.82 -43.51 -51.61
N LEU A 227 -27.80 -42.19 -51.44
CA LEU A 227 -27.04 -41.29 -52.30
C LEU A 227 -25.52 -41.58 -52.21
N ILE A 228 -24.99 -41.83 -51.00
CA ILE A 228 -23.58 -42.24 -50.81
C ILE A 228 -23.27 -43.51 -51.59
N ASN A 229 -24.16 -44.51 -51.53
CA ASN A 229 -23.97 -45.75 -52.29
C ASN A 229 -23.93 -45.48 -53.79
N THR A 230 -24.82 -44.62 -54.29
CA THR A 230 -24.81 -44.25 -55.72
C THR A 230 -23.55 -43.49 -56.13
N PHE A 231 -23.04 -42.57 -55.31
CA PHE A 231 -21.76 -41.90 -55.59
C PHE A 231 -20.59 -42.89 -55.63
N ARG A 232 -20.67 -43.98 -54.85
CA ARG A 232 -19.67 -45.06 -54.83
C ARG A 232 -19.94 -46.13 -55.89
N SER A 233 -20.92 -45.95 -56.77
CA SER A 233 -21.36 -46.92 -57.78
C SER A 233 -21.84 -48.27 -57.21
N LEU A 234 -22.28 -48.29 -55.94
CA LEU A 234 -22.76 -49.47 -55.22
C LEU A 234 -24.30 -49.50 -55.17
N LEU A 235 -24.86 -50.71 -55.18
CA LEU A 235 -26.25 -50.94 -54.81
C LEU A 235 -26.41 -50.95 -53.29
N ASN A 236 -27.59 -50.59 -52.79
CA ASN A 236 -27.88 -50.56 -51.35
C ASN A 236 -27.75 -51.93 -50.65
N LYS A 237 -27.69 -53.03 -51.41
CA LYS A 237 -27.53 -54.40 -50.89
C LYS A 237 -26.13 -54.96 -51.09
N ASP A 238 -25.22 -54.19 -51.69
CA ASP A 238 -23.85 -54.64 -51.92
C ASP A 238 -23.05 -54.67 -50.61
N ILE A 239 -22.04 -55.53 -50.57
CA ILE A 239 -21.12 -55.63 -49.43
C ILE A 239 -20.36 -54.30 -49.30
N GLY A 240 -20.39 -53.69 -48.11
CA GLY A 240 -19.75 -52.40 -47.85
C GLY A 240 -20.58 -51.17 -48.29
N ALA A 241 -21.84 -51.37 -48.68
CA ALA A 241 -22.80 -50.29 -48.86
C ALA A 241 -23.21 -49.70 -47.50
N ALA A 242 -23.49 -48.40 -47.48
CA ALA A 242 -24.10 -47.71 -46.36
C ALA A 242 -25.50 -48.31 -46.11
N ALA A 243 -25.77 -48.67 -44.86
CA ALA A 243 -27.05 -49.26 -44.47
C ALA A 243 -28.19 -48.28 -44.77
N THR A 244 -29.26 -48.77 -45.40
CA THR A 244 -30.44 -47.96 -45.74
C THR A 244 -31.65 -48.46 -44.99
N GLY A 245 -32.45 -47.56 -44.41
CA GLY A 245 -33.70 -47.88 -43.73
C GLY A 245 -34.69 -46.72 -43.73
N VAL A 246 -35.94 -47.02 -43.36
CA VAL A 246 -37.02 -46.02 -43.21
C VAL A 246 -36.87 -45.25 -41.89
N THR A 247 -36.38 -45.91 -40.84
CA THR A 247 -35.98 -45.30 -39.58
C THR A 247 -34.54 -44.77 -39.68
N GLU A 248 -34.18 -43.85 -38.79
CA GLU A 248 -32.79 -43.42 -38.63
C GLU A 248 -31.91 -44.65 -38.37
N THR A 249 -31.06 -44.95 -39.35
CA THR A 249 -30.18 -46.13 -39.36
C THR A 249 -28.76 -45.76 -38.94
N THR A 250 -28.44 -44.47 -38.99
CA THR A 250 -27.13 -43.90 -38.67
C THR A 250 -27.24 -43.11 -37.36
N LEU A 251 -26.90 -43.74 -36.24
CA LEU A 251 -26.88 -43.09 -34.91
C LEU A 251 -25.56 -42.35 -34.63
N VAL A 252 -24.51 -42.74 -35.35
CA VAL A 252 -23.17 -42.16 -35.28
C VAL A 252 -22.70 -41.95 -36.71
N MET A 253 -22.04 -40.82 -37.00
CA MET A 253 -21.50 -40.52 -38.31
C MET A 253 -20.63 -41.69 -38.84
N ALA A 254 -20.80 -42.01 -40.13
CA ALA A 254 -20.07 -43.09 -40.80
C ALA A 254 -19.25 -42.59 -41.99
N ARG A 255 -18.00 -43.05 -42.07
CA ARG A 255 -17.03 -42.70 -43.13
C ARG A 255 -17.04 -43.74 -44.26
N TYR A 256 -17.17 -43.27 -45.50
CA TYR A 256 -17.22 -44.11 -46.70
C TYR A 256 -16.25 -43.58 -47.77
N PRO A 257 -15.01 -44.11 -47.84
CA PRO A 257 -14.09 -43.82 -48.92
C PRO A 257 -14.67 -44.24 -50.28
N HIS A 258 -14.34 -43.46 -51.32
CA HIS A 258 -14.68 -43.85 -52.69
C HIS A 258 -13.88 -45.08 -53.12
N PRO A 259 -14.48 -46.10 -53.76
CA PRO A 259 -13.78 -47.34 -54.12
C PRO A 259 -12.58 -47.14 -55.06
N ASN A 260 -12.68 -46.17 -55.98
CA ASN A 260 -11.55 -45.74 -56.79
C ASN A 260 -10.77 -44.64 -56.06
N ALA A 261 -9.51 -44.95 -55.73
CA ALA A 261 -8.58 -44.07 -55.02
C ALA A 261 -8.18 -42.82 -55.82
N GLU A 262 -8.22 -42.85 -57.15
CA GLU A 262 -7.85 -41.72 -58.03
C GLU A 262 -8.75 -40.48 -57.84
N TYR A 263 -9.97 -40.68 -57.34
CA TYR A 263 -10.85 -39.57 -57.01
C TYR A 263 -10.47 -38.88 -55.70
N HIS A 264 -9.70 -39.54 -54.81
CA HIS A 264 -9.35 -39.03 -53.47
C HIS A 264 -10.56 -38.48 -52.71
N LEU A 265 -11.72 -39.11 -52.87
CA LEU A 265 -12.99 -38.70 -52.30
C LEU A 265 -13.35 -39.56 -51.09
N VAL A 266 -13.88 -38.90 -50.05
CA VAL A 266 -14.47 -39.58 -48.89
C VAL A 266 -15.83 -38.95 -48.60
N PHE A 267 -16.84 -39.81 -48.50
CA PHE A 267 -18.19 -39.41 -48.14
C PHE A 267 -18.46 -39.71 -46.68
N TYR A 268 -19.22 -38.83 -46.03
CA TYR A 268 -19.59 -38.95 -44.63
C TYR A 268 -21.10 -38.91 -44.50
N ASP A 269 -21.68 -39.97 -43.94
CA ASP A 269 -23.11 -40.05 -43.66
C ASP A 269 -23.37 -39.54 -42.25
N PHE A 270 -24.12 -38.44 -42.15
CA PHE A 270 -24.48 -37.87 -40.85
C PHE A 270 -25.86 -38.36 -40.38
N PRO A 271 -26.07 -38.48 -39.06
CA PRO A 271 -27.40 -38.74 -38.50
C PRO A 271 -28.40 -37.71 -38.99
N GLY A 272 -29.68 -38.09 -39.06
CA GLY A 272 -30.73 -37.20 -39.57
C GLY A 272 -30.93 -36.00 -38.66
N ALA A 273 -30.90 -34.80 -39.23
CA ALA A 273 -31.19 -33.60 -38.47
C ALA A 273 -32.72 -33.52 -38.18
N GLY A 274 -33.11 -33.07 -36.98
CA GLY A 274 -34.52 -32.99 -36.56
C GLY A 274 -35.04 -34.11 -35.65
N THR A 275 -34.15 -34.95 -35.09
CA THR A 275 -34.50 -35.76 -33.90
C THR A 275 -34.82 -34.84 -32.71
N PRO A 276 -35.70 -35.24 -31.77
CA PRO A 276 -36.16 -34.39 -30.65
C PRO A 276 -35.04 -33.82 -29.76
N ASN A 277 -33.82 -34.35 -29.86
CA ASN A 277 -32.70 -33.99 -29.01
C ASN A 277 -31.76 -32.92 -29.60
N VAL A 278 -31.86 -32.54 -30.88
CA VAL A 278 -30.89 -31.63 -31.53
C VAL A 278 -31.59 -30.54 -32.32
N THR A 279 -31.42 -29.28 -31.89
CA THR A 279 -31.90 -28.12 -32.65
C THR A 279 -31.04 -27.88 -33.89
N GLY A 280 -31.63 -27.44 -35.00
CA GLY A 280 -30.93 -27.36 -36.31
C GLY A 280 -29.65 -26.51 -36.32
N TRP A 281 -29.52 -25.53 -35.42
CA TRP A 281 -28.33 -24.69 -35.28
C TRP A 281 -27.20 -25.37 -34.49
N GLN A 282 -27.55 -26.18 -33.48
CA GLN A 282 -26.60 -26.99 -32.71
C GLN A 282 -26.04 -28.11 -33.57
N TYR A 283 -26.88 -28.70 -34.43
CA TYR A 283 -26.51 -29.81 -35.30
C TYR A 283 -25.22 -29.53 -36.08
N PHE A 284 -25.08 -28.36 -36.71
CA PHE A 284 -23.88 -28.05 -37.50
C PHE A 284 -22.58 -28.07 -36.69
N ASN A 285 -22.60 -27.50 -35.48
CA ASN A 285 -21.40 -27.41 -34.63
C ASN A 285 -21.15 -28.71 -33.86
N GLU A 286 -22.18 -29.34 -33.31
CA GLU A 286 -22.09 -30.58 -32.54
C GLU A 286 -21.62 -31.75 -33.41
N GLN A 287 -22.11 -31.82 -34.64
CA GLN A 287 -21.68 -32.85 -35.60
C GLN A 287 -20.34 -32.51 -36.25
N GLY A 288 -19.76 -31.34 -35.97
CA GLY A 288 -18.46 -30.96 -36.52
C GLY A 288 -18.48 -30.71 -38.03
N LEU A 289 -19.61 -30.30 -38.61
CA LEU A 289 -19.73 -30.08 -40.06
C LEU A 289 -18.74 -29.03 -40.61
N TYR A 290 -18.23 -28.14 -39.75
CA TYR A 290 -17.27 -27.09 -40.11
C TYR A 290 -15.90 -27.60 -40.57
N ILE A 291 -15.57 -28.88 -40.39
CA ILE A 291 -14.26 -29.44 -40.81
C ILE A 291 -14.26 -29.97 -42.25
N PHE A 292 -15.44 -30.11 -42.87
CA PHE A 292 -15.57 -30.72 -44.18
C PHE A 292 -15.28 -29.74 -45.30
N ASP A 293 -14.82 -30.30 -46.42
CA ASP A 293 -14.42 -29.53 -47.58
C ASP A 293 -15.63 -29.05 -48.39
N SER A 294 -16.69 -29.85 -48.39
CA SER A 294 -17.99 -29.48 -48.94
C SER A 294 -19.11 -30.25 -48.24
N ILE A 295 -20.31 -29.69 -48.29
CA ILE A 295 -21.50 -30.27 -47.66
C ILE A 295 -22.62 -30.38 -48.70
N ILE A 296 -23.18 -31.59 -48.83
CA ILE A 296 -24.42 -31.84 -49.56
C ILE A 296 -25.58 -31.75 -48.58
N VAL A 297 -26.48 -30.80 -48.81
CA VAL A 297 -27.72 -30.64 -48.05
C VAL A 297 -28.84 -31.35 -48.80
N LEU A 298 -29.23 -32.52 -48.29
CA LEU A 298 -30.18 -33.42 -48.92
C LEU A 298 -31.56 -33.30 -48.28
N PHE A 299 -32.57 -33.00 -49.10
CA PHE A 299 -33.97 -32.97 -48.68
C PHE A 299 -34.84 -33.75 -49.67
N ASP A 300 -35.96 -34.31 -49.21
CA ASP A 300 -36.77 -35.26 -49.99
C ASP A 300 -38.24 -34.89 -50.15
N ASN A 301 -38.85 -34.13 -49.23
CA ASN A 301 -40.23 -33.66 -49.35
C ASN A 301 -40.34 -32.15 -49.22
N ARG A 302 -39.98 -31.61 -48.05
CA ARG A 302 -40.00 -30.16 -47.77
C ARG A 302 -38.60 -29.66 -47.48
N PHE A 303 -38.35 -28.43 -47.87
CA PHE A 303 -37.17 -27.69 -47.42
C PHE A 303 -37.47 -27.16 -46.02
N THR A 304 -36.66 -27.53 -45.03
CA THR A 304 -36.94 -27.29 -43.62
C THR A 304 -36.05 -26.21 -43.03
N ASP A 305 -36.44 -25.64 -41.88
CA ASP A 305 -35.62 -24.68 -41.13
C ASP A 305 -34.24 -25.24 -40.78
N VAL A 306 -34.14 -26.57 -40.65
CA VAL A 306 -32.88 -27.27 -40.38
C VAL A 306 -31.95 -27.21 -41.59
N ASP A 307 -32.47 -27.36 -42.81
CA ASP A 307 -31.70 -27.25 -44.04
C ASP A 307 -31.19 -25.81 -44.23
N ILE A 308 -32.04 -24.82 -43.95
CA ILE A 308 -31.69 -23.39 -43.93
C ILE A 308 -30.59 -23.12 -42.90
N ALA A 309 -30.71 -23.67 -41.68
CA ALA A 309 -29.72 -23.50 -40.62
C ALA A 309 -28.36 -24.07 -41.03
N ILE A 310 -28.32 -25.25 -41.68
CA ILE A 310 -27.08 -25.82 -42.21
C ILE A 310 -26.47 -24.88 -43.26
N LEU A 311 -27.25 -24.45 -44.25
CA LEU A 311 -26.76 -23.56 -45.32
C LEU A 311 -26.25 -22.21 -44.79
N SER A 312 -26.95 -21.63 -43.82
CA SER A 312 -26.56 -20.37 -43.17
C SER A 312 -25.22 -20.52 -42.45
N ASN A 313 -25.01 -21.63 -41.73
CA ASN A 313 -23.73 -21.91 -41.10
C ASN A 313 -22.64 -22.19 -42.14
N CYS A 314 -22.91 -22.96 -43.20
CA CYS A 314 -21.93 -23.19 -44.27
C CYS A 314 -21.46 -21.88 -44.92
N ARG A 315 -22.38 -20.94 -45.20
CA ARG A 315 -22.04 -19.60 -45.70
C ARG A 315 -21.11 -18.86 -44.75
N ARG A 316 -21.38 -18.94 -43.45
CA ARG A 316 -20.56 -18.30 -42.41
C ARG A 316 -19.15 -18.91 -42.33
N PHE A 317 -19.03 -20.23 -42.44
CA PHE A 317 -17.76 -20.95 -42.45
C PHE A 317 -17.08 -20.99 -43.83
N LYS A 318 -17.70 -20.37 -44.86
CA LYS A 318 -17.25 -20.36 -46.25
C LYS A 318 -17.05 -21.77 -46.83
N ILE A 319 -17.91 -22.70 -46.44
CA ILE A 319 -17.90 -24.08 -46.93
C ILE A 319 -18.83 -24.16 -48.14
N PRO A 320 -18.35 -24.64 -49.31
CA PRO A 320 -19.18 -24.87 -50.48
C PRO A 320 -20.31 -25.86 -50.20
N THR A 321 -21.53 -25.52 -50.62
CA THR A 321 -22.73 -26.33 -50.41
C THR A 321 -23.40 -26.74 -51.72
N TYR A 322 -23.93 -27.96 -51.74
CA TYR A 322 -24.76 -28.47 -52.83
C TYR A 322 -26.15 -28.80 -52.27
N ILE A 323 -27.17 -28.10 -52.76
CA ILE A 323 -28.57 -28.38 -52.38
C ILE A 323 -29.09 -29.47 -53.30
N VAL A 324 -29.40 -30.64 -52.74
CA VAL A 324 -29.82 -31.81 -53.51
C VAL A 324 -31.22 -32.24 -53.10
N ARG A 325 -32.11 -32.33 -54.09
CA ARG A 325 -33.46 -32.88 -53.93
C ARG A 325 -33.46 -34.34 -54.36
N SER A 326 -33.65 -35.25 -53.41
CA SER A 326 -33.73 -36.70 -53.68
C SER A 326 -35.13 -37.15 -54.10
N LYS A 327 -35.24 -38.44 -54.44
CA LYS A 327 -36.51 -39.14 -54.74
C LYS A 327 -37.31 -38.50 -55.89
N ALA A 328 -36.63 -37.89 -56.86
CA ALA A 328 -37.28 -37.27 -58.02
C ALA A 328 -38.22 -38.24 -58.75
N ASP A 329 -37.83 -39.50 -58.91
CA ASP A 329 -38.64 -40.53 -59.57
C ASP A 329 -39.96 -40.84 -58.85
N GLN A 330 -39.97 -40.76 -57.51
CA GLN A 330 -41.19 -40.97 -56.74
C GLN A 330 -42.14 -39.77 -56.87
N HIS A 331 -41.61 -38.55 -56.80
CA HIS A 331 -42.43 -37.33 -56.92
C HIS A 331 -43.00 -37.17 -58.32
N ILE A 332 -42.20 -37.41 -59.36
CA ILE A 332 -42.68 -37.38 -60.75
C ILE A 332 -43.80 -38.40 -60.92
N ARG A 333 -43.66 -39.62 -60.40
CA ARG A 333 -44.72 -40.63 -60.49
C ARG A 333 -46.00 -40.19 -59.75
N ASN A 334 -45.87 -39.57 -58.57
CA ASN A 334 -47.02 -39.05 -57.85
C ASN A 334 -47.75 -37.98 -58.67
N ILE A 335 -47.02 -37.03 -59.27
CA ILE A 335 -47.60 -35.99 -60.14
C ILE A 335 -48.26 -36.61 -61.38
N MET A 336 -47.64 -37.65 -61.99
CA MET A 336 -48.27 -38.37 -63.10
C MET A 336 -49.60 -39.00 -62.71
N ASN A 337 -49.70 -39.60 -61.53
CA ASN A 337 -50.94 -40.16 -61.02
C ASN A 337 -51.99 -39.06 -60.78
N ASP A 338 -51.59 -37.91 -60.23
CA ASP A 338 -52.48 -36.75 -60.02
C ASP A 338 -52.97 -36.15 -61.35
N MET A 339 -52.17 -36.27 -62.43
CA MET A 339 -52.57 -35.93 -63.80
C MET A 339 -53.51 -36.97 -64.45
N GLY A 340 -53.87 -38.04 -63.73
CA GLY A 340 -54.76 -39.09 -64.21
C GLY A 340 -54.07 -40.12 -65.12
N TYR A 341 -52.75 -40.29 -65.01
CA TYR A 341 -52.08 -41.39 -65.70
C TYR A 341 -52.37 -42.71 -65.01
N ASP A 342 -53.18 -43.54 -65.65
CA ASP A 342 -53.38 -44.93 -65.28
C ASP A 342 -52.39 -45.81 -66.06
N SER A 343 -51.91 -46.89 -65.44
CA SER A 343 -50.82 -47.75 -65.95
C SER A 343 -51.11 -48.43 -67.30
N ASP A 344 -52.31 -48.25 -67.86
CA ASP A 344 -52.80 -48.84 -69.11
C ASP A 344 -52.56 -47.95 -70.36
N GLY A 345 -51.91 -46.79 -70.20
CA GLY A 345 -51.58 -45.89 -71.32
C GLY A 345 -50.50 -46.41 -72.27
N ASP A 346 -50.52 -45.94 -73.53
CA ASP A 346 -49.48 -46.27 -74.52
C ASP A 346 -48.14 -45.56 -74.22
N SER A 347 -47.05 -46.05 -74.83
CA SER A 347 -45.69 -45.51 -74.58
C SER A 347 -45.55 -44.01 -74.88
N ASN A 348 -46.34 -43.47 -75.81
CA ASN A 348 -46.32 -42.05 -76.14
C ASN A 348 -47.06 -41.19 -75.10
N THR A 349 -48.19 -41.67 -74.59
CA THR A 349 -48.92 -41.03 -73.48
C THR A 349 -48.05 -41.00 -72.23
N PHE A 350 -47.39 -42.12 -71.90
CA PHE A 350 -46.42 -42.16 -70.80
C PHE A 350 -45.32 -41.11 -70.95
N LYS A 351 -44.68 -41.00 -72.12
CA LYS A 351 -43.61 -40.02 -72.35
C LYS A 351 -44.09 -38.58 -72.20
N ARG A 352 -45.26 -38.24 -72.74
CA ARG A 352 -45.82 -36.88 -72.65
C ARG A 352 -46.17 -36.51 -71.22
N VAL A 353 -46.87 -37.40 -70.51
CA VAL A 353 -47.28 -37.15 -69.12
C VAL A 353 -46.05 -37.15 -68.20
N HIS A 354 -45.08 -38.02 -68.42
CA HIS A 354 -43.82 -38.01 -67.68
C HIS A 354 -43.03 -36.72 -67.90
N GLN A 355 -42.92 -36.24 -69.14
CA GLN A 355 -42.23 -34.97 -69.44
C GLN A 355 -42.94 -33.78 -68.79
N ALA A 356 -44.27 -33.72 -68.85
CA ALA A 356 -45.05 -32.67 -68.21
C ALA A 356 -44.90 -32.71 -66.67
N ALA A 357 -45.02 -33.90 -66.06
CA ALA A 357 -44.84 -34.10 -64.62
C ALA A 357 -43.40 -33.77 -64.16
N GLN A 358 -42.40 -34.15 -64.96
CA GLN A 358 -41.00 -33.83 -64.71
C GLN A 358 -40.76 -32.32 -64.74
N GLN A 359 -41.25 -31.62 -65.77
CA GLN A 359 -41.10 -30.18 -65.88
C GLN A 359 -41.80 -29.45 -64.72
N GLN A 360 -43.04 -29.85 -64.40
CA GLN A 360 -43.78 -29.30 -63.27
C GLN A 360 -43.02 -29.50 -61.95
N PHE A 361 -42.48 -30.70 -61.72
CA PHE A 361 -41.71 -31.00 -60.52
C PHE A 361 -40.43 -30.15 -60.42
N ILE A 362 -39.72 -29.98 -61.54
CA ILE A 362 -38.49 -29.17 -61.60
C ILE A 362 -38.80 -27.72 -61.26
N ASP A 363 -39.83 -27.14 -61.89
CA ASP A 363 -40.19 -25.74 -61.72
C ASP A 363 -40.68 -25.47 -60.29
N GLN A 364 -41.57 -26.33 -59.77
CA GLN A 364 -42.06 -26.22 -58.39
C GLN A 364 -40.94 -26.34 -57.36
N THR A 365 -40.01 -27.29 -57.56
CA THR A 365 -38.89 -27.49 -56.63
C THR A 365 -37.94 -26.30 -56.65
N ARG A 366 -37.56 -25.80 -57.84
CA ARG A 366 -36.63 -24.67 -57.97
C ARG A 366 -37.25 -23.39 -57.42
N GLN A 367 -38.52 -23.12 -57.71
CA GLN A 367 -39.23 -21.97 -57.16
C GLN A 367 -39.34 -22.06 -55.63
N SER A 368 -39.76 -23.21 -55.09
CA SER A 368 -39.89 -23.39 -53.65
C SER A 368 -38.57 -23.18 -52.92
N VAL A 369 -37.46 -23.72 -53.42
CA VAL A 369 -36.16 -23.49 -52.77
C VAL A 369 -35.73 -22.04 -52.90
N LYS A 370 -35.95 -21.40 -54.06
CA LYS A 370 -35.66 -19.98 -54.26
C LYS A 370 -36.38 -19.10 -53.23
N ASP A 371 -37.69 -19.29 -53.07
CA ASP A 371 -38.50 -18.55 -52.10
C ASP A 371 -37.97 -18.75 -50.67
N ASN A 372 -37.64 -19.99 -50.30
CA ASN A 372 -37.10 -20.29 -48.96
C ASN A 372 -35.71 -19.66 -48.73
N LEU A 373 -34.85 -19.61 -49.75
CA LEU A 373 -33.55 -18.95 -49.66
C LEU A 373 -33.70 -17.43 -49.53
N GLU A 374 -34.63 -16.83 -50.28
CA GLU A 374 -34.94 -15.40 -50.21
C GLU A 374 -35.50 -14.99 -48.85
N ILE A 375 -36.48 -15.72 -48.32
CA ILE A 375 -37.05 -15.52 -46.98
C ILE A 375 -35.95 -15.58 -45.91
N SER A 376 -34.95 -16.44 -46.11
CA SER A 376 -33.84 -16.65 -45.18
C SER A 376 -32.64 -15.73 -45.42
N ASN A 377 -32.73 -14.78 -46.37
CA ASN A 377 -31.65 -13.86 -46.75
C ASN A 377 -30.34 -14.59 -47.15
N LEU A 378 -30.47 -15.77 -47.76
CA LEU A 378 -29.36 -16.55 -48.32
C LEU A 378 -29.22 -16.26 -49.82
N PRO A 379 -27.99 -16.28 -50.37
CA PRO A 379 -27.80 -16.11 -51.80
C PRO A 379 -28.48 -17.25 -52.57
N GLU A 380 -29.00 -16.93 -53.75
CA GLU A 380 -29.57 -17.91 -54.66
C GLU A 380 -28.51 -18.98 -54.99
N GLN A 381 -28.88 -20.25 -54.81
CA GLN A 381 -28.03 -21.40 -55.06
C GLN A 381 -28.76 -22.38 -55.97
N ARG A 382 -28.00 -23.08 -56.80
CA ARG A 382 -28.55 -24.10 -57.68
C ARG A 382 -29.03 -25.31 -56.87
N VAL A 383 -30.20 -25.81 -57.22
CA VAL A 383 -30.76 -27.06 -56.71
C VAL A 383 -30.53 -28.17 -57.72
N TYR A 384 -29.98 -29.28 -57.26
CA TYR A 384 -29.79 -30.48 -58.08
C TYR A 384 -30.89 -31.48 -57.76
N ILE A 385 -31.72 -31.80 -58.75
CA ILE A 385 -32.80 -32.76 -58.63
C ILE A 385 -32.30 -34.12 -59.10
N VAL A 386 -32.36 -35.12 -58.22
CA VAL A 386 -31.76 -36.44 -58.47
C VAL A 386 -32.70 -37.59 -58.14
N SER A 387 -32.63 -38.64 -58.97
CA SER A 387 -33.13 -39.97 -58.64
C SER A 387 -31.96 -40.92 -58.37
N ASN A 388 -32.04 -41.71 -57.29
CA ASN A 388 -31.01 -42.70 -56.96
C ASN A 388 -30.78 -43.71 -58.09
N LYS A 389 -31.83 -44.10 -58.82
CA LYS A 389 -31.71 -45.05 -59.95
C LYS A 389 -30.91 -44.45 -61.10
N THR A 390 -31.24 -43.21 -61.47
CA THR A 390 -30.57 -42.49 -62.55
C THR A 390 -29.13 -42.13 -62.15
N MET A 391 -28.91 -41.68 -60.92
CA MET A 391 -27.57 -41.44 -60.35
C MET A 391 -26.70 -42.70 -60.42
N LEU A 392 -27.23 -43.86 -60.07
CA LEU A 392 -26.49 -45.12 -60.14
C LEU A 392 -26.08 -45.45 -61.58
N ASN A 393 -26.99 -45.32 -62.54
CA ASN A 393 -26.70 -45.55 -63.95
C ASN A 393 -25.62 -44.61 -64.45
N VAL A 394 -25.72 -43.32 -64.10
CA VAL A 394 -24.73 -42.30 -64.43
C VAL A 394 -23.36 -42.62 -63.82
N SER A 395 -23.33 -43.02 -62.54
CA SER A 395 -22.08 -43.35 -61.84
C SER A 395 -21.35 -44.55 -62.46
N LYS A 396 -22.09 -45.56 -62.96
CA LYS A 396 -21.55 -46.78 -63.57
C LYS A 396 -21.18 -46.61 -65.04
N ALA A 397 -21.94 -45.82 -65.80
CA ALA A 397 -21.76 -45.68 -67.25
C ALA A 397 -20.53 -44.82 -67.63
N GLY A 398 -19.92 -44.13 -66.66
CA GLY A 398 -18.88 -43.15 -66.95
C GLY A 398 -19.42 -41.95 -67.73
N VAL A 399 -18.60 -40.89 -67.85
CA VAL A 399 -19.03 -39.60 -68.45
C VAL A 399 -19.41 -39.73 -69.93
N PHE A 400 -18.98 -40.78 -70.64
CA PHE A 400 -19.07 -40.89 -72.10
C PHE A 400 -20.34 -41.57 -72.67
N ASP A 401 -21.10 -42.39 -71.92
CA ASP A 401 -22.26 -43.15 -72.46
C ASP A 401 -23.64 -42.57 -72.05
N VAL A 402 -23.64 -41.32 -71.60
CA VAL A 402 -24.78 -40.63 -70.94
C VAL A 402 -25.81 -40.08 -71.92
N LEU A 403 -25.43 -39.83 -73.18
CA LEU A 403 -26.34 -39.35 -74.24
C LEU A 403 -27.50 -40.33 -74.53
N LYS A 404 -27.52 -41.51 -73.91
CA LYS A 404 -28.56 -42.53 -74.03
C LYS A 404 -29.51 -42.62 -72.82
N GLN A 405 -29.40 -41.75 -71.81
CA GLN A 405 -30.27 -41.81 -70.61
C GLN A 405 -31.37 -40.72 -70.67
N PRO A 406 -32.56 -41.03 -71.21
CA PRO A 406 -33.62 -40.03 -71.45
C PRO A 406 -34.23 -39.41 -70.18
N ASN A 407 -33.89 -39.91 -68.99
CA ASN A 407 -34.54 -39.58 -67.73
C ASN A 407 -33.63 -38.83 -66.73
N SER A 408 -32.43 -38.41 -67.13
CA SER A 408 -31.57 -37.58 -66.27
C SER A 408 -32.05 -36.13 -66.22
N ILE A 409 -32.03 -35.55 -65.03
CA ILE A 409 -32.36 -34.15 -64.76
C ILE A 409 -31.06 -33.37 -64.47
N ASP A 410 -30.55 -33.46 -63.24
CA ASP A 410 -29.35 -32.75 -62.79
C ASP A 410 -28.24 -33.71 -62.28
N GLU A 411 -28.45 -35.03 -62.37
CA GLU A 411 -27.53 -36.06 -61.84
C GLU A 411 -26.09 -35.93 -62.37
N MET A 412 -25.98 -35.75 -63.69
CA MET A 412 -24.70 -35.57 -64.37
C MET A 412 -23.99 -34.29 -63.95
N GLN A 413 -24.77 -33.23 -63.81
CA GLN A 413 -24.25 -31.92 -63.49
C GLN A 413 -23.72 -31.90 -62.05
N LEU A 414 -24.44 -32.52 -61.12
CA LEU A 414 -24.00 -32.67 -59.73
C LEU A 414 -22.65 -33.39 -59.65
N LEU A 415 -22.50 -34.53 -60.33
CA LEU A 415 -21.25 -35.28 -60.36
C LEU A 415 -20.11 -34.50 -61.01
N THR A 416 -20.40 -33.82 -62.13
CA THR A 416 -19.40 -33.02 -62.85
C THR A 416 -18.91 -31.85 -62.01
N ASP A 417 -19.82 -31.14 -61.35
CA ASP A 417 -19.50 -29.99 -60.51
C ASP A 417 -18.73 -30.43 -59.24
N MET A 418 -19.08 -31.58 -58.66
CA MET A 418 -18.31 -32.18 -57.55
C MET A 418 -16.91 -32.59 -57.97
N ILE A 419 -16.75 -33.31 -59.09
CA ILE A 419 -15.44 -33.74 -59.59
C ILE A 419 -14.56 -32.53 -59.95
N ARG A 420 -15.16 -31.52 -60.59
CA ARG A 420 -14.48 -30.27 -60.92
C ARG A 420 -13.97 -29.57 -59.66
N GLU A 421 -14.75 -29.53 -58.59
CA GLU A 421 -14.33 -28.90 -57.34
C GLU A 421 -13.13 -29.64 -56.70
N VAL A 422 -13.14 -30.97 -56.73
CA VAL A 422 -12.00 -31.78 -56.28
C VAL A 422 -10.76 -31.47 -57.11
N GLN A 423 -10.87 -31.39 -58.43
CA GLN A 423 -9.76 -31.08 -59.33
C GLN A 423 -9.22 -29.66 -59.13
N ASN A 424 -10.10 -28.66 -59.00
CA ASN A 424 -9.74 -27.27 -58.75
C ASN A 424 -8.94 -27.12 -57.45
N ARG A 425 -9.29 -27.88 -56.40
CA ARG A 425 -8.55 -27.84 -55.14
C ARG A 425 -7.17 -28.46 -55.27
N ARG A 426 -7.01 -29.52 -56.07
CA ARG A 426 -5.67 -30.11 -56.34
C ARG A 426 -4.77 -29.12 -57.06
N GLY A 427 -5.28 -28.48 -58.12
CA GLY A 427 -4.52 -27.47 -58.87
C GLY A 427 -4.22 -26.16 -58.10
N ARG A 428 -4.73 -26.00 -56.88
CA ARG A 428 -4.36 -24.89 -55.97
C ARG A 428 -3.32 -25.29 -54.91
N ARG A 429 -3.02 -26.59 -54.76
CA ARG A 429 -2.04 -27.11 -53.79
C ARG A 429 -0.68 -27.44 -54.42
N ASP A 430 -0.66 -27.66 -55.73
CA ASP A 430 0.55 -27.62 -56.57
C ASP A 430 0.91 -26.17 -56.91
#